data_AF-A0A1A8QBE6-F1
#
_entry.id   AF-A0A1A8QBE6-F1
#
_cell.length_a   1.000
_cell.length_b   1.000
_cell.length_c   1.000
_cell.angle_alpha   90.00
_cell.angle_beta   90.00
_cell.angle_gamma   90.00
#
_symmetry.space_group_name_H-M   'P 1'
#
loop_
_entity.id
_entity.type
_entity.pdbx_description
1 polymer ?
#
loop_
_entity_poly.entity_id
_entity_poly.type
_entity_poly.pdbx_seq_one_letter_code
_entity_poly.pdbx_strand_id
1 'polypeptide(L)' 'THENSHYIIELLKPHTPTRALRSTHQNLLEVPKTRYKSRGDRSFQTVAPRLWNDLPLSLRSTESGHF' A
#
# COMPACT_ATOMS: atom_id res chain seq x y z
N THR A 1 18.84 -3.24 -17.91
CA THR A 1 17.59 -3.98 -17.61
C THR A 1 17.06 -3.60 -16.21
N HIS A 2 16.78 -2.31 -15.98
CA HIS A 2 16.29 -1.78 -14.69
C HIS A 2 14.77 -1.53 -14.65
N GLU A 3 14.07 -1.76 -15.75
CA GLU A 3 12.65 -1.42 -15.95
C GLU A 3 11.68 -2.17 -14.99
N ASN A 4 12.05 -3.37 -14.55
CA ASN A 4 11.12 -4.26 -13.82
C ASN A 4 10.80 -3.79 -12.39
N SER A 5 11.71 -3.07 -11.73
CA SER A 5 11.49 -2.62 -10.35
C SER A 5 10.56 -1.40 -10.30
N HIS A 6 10.62 -0.52 -11.31
CA HIS A 6 9.82 0.70 -11.35
C HIS A 6 8.34 0.39 -11.50
N TYR A 7 8.00 -0.58 -12.36
CA TYR A 7 6.62 -1.05 -12.55
C TYR A 7 5.96 -1.51 -11.24
N ILE A 8 6.67 -2.30 -10.42
CA ILE A 8 6.12 -2.81 -9.16
C ILE A 8 5.84 -1.66 -8.17
N ILE A 9 6.73 -0.66 -8.13
CA ILE A 9 6.57 0.51 -7.28
C ILE A 9 5.36 1.34 -7.73
N GLU A 10 5.18 1.54 -9.03
CA GLU A 10 4.04 2.29 -9.60
C GLU A 10 2.67 1.66 -9.27
N LEU A 11 2.62 0.35 -9.01
CA LEU A 11 1.40 -0.33 -8.58
C LEU A 11 0.97 0.09 -7.17
N LEU A 12 1.89 0.56 -6.31
CA LEU A 12 1.61 0.92 -4.93
C LEU A 12 1.43 2.44 -4.81
N LYS A 13 0.27 2.87 -4.27
CA LYS A 13 -0.05 4.29 -4.10
C LYS A 13 -0.26 4.63 -2.63
N PRO A 14 0.35 5.72 -2.11
CA PRO A 14 0.05 6.22 -0.78
C PRO A 14 -1.43 6.58 -0.64
N HIS A 15 -2.03 6.29 0.52
CA HIS A 15 -3.39 6.72 0.81
C HIS A 15 -3.42 8.23 1.14
N THR A 16 -3.98 9.04 0.24
CA THR A 16 -4.14 10.48 0.44
C THR A 16 -5.61 10.85 0.70
N PRO A 17 -6.04 11.01 1.97
CA PRO A 17 -7.41 11.41 2.27
C PRO A 17 -7.66 12.87 1.84
N THR A 18 -8.88 13.18 1.42
CA THR A 18 -9.29 14.55 1.01
C THR A 18 -9.16 15.59 2.13
N ARG A 19 -9.14 15.14 3.39
CA ARG A 19 -8.94 15.97 4.58
C ARG A 19 -7.95 15.29 5.50
N ALA A 20 -7.18 16.06 6.27
CA ALA A 20 -6.35 15.53 7.33
C ALA A 20 -7.20 14.82 8.39
N LEU A 21 -7.10 13.48 8.42
CA LEU A 21 -7.70 12.60 9.42
C LEU A 21 -6.62 12.10 10.39
N ARG A 22 -7.03 11.52 11.53
CA ARG A 22 -6.09 10.91 12.48
C ARG A 22 -5.27 9.77 11.86
N SER A 23 -5.81 9.10 10.85
CA SER A 23 -5.13 8.02 10.09
C SER A 23 -4.11 8.51 9.07
N THR A 24 -4.00 9.82 8.81
CA THR A 24 -3.10 10.36 7.77
C THR A 24 -1.63 10.01 8.01
N HIS A 25 -1.24 9.80 9.27
CA HIS A 25 0.14 9.47 9.66
C HIS A 25 0.37 7.97 9.81
N GLN A 26 -0.54 7.11 9.32
CA GLN A 26 -0.47 5.66 9.54
C GLN A 26 0.25 4.87 8.43
N ASN A 27 0.88 5.56 7.47
CA ASN A 27 1.59 4.97 6.33
C ASN A 27 0.73 3.94 5.55
N LEU A 28 -0.54 4.26 5.34
CA LEU A 28 -1.48 3.37 4.64
C LEU A 28 -1.32 3.48 3.11
N LEU A 29 -1.64 2.39 2.42
CA LEU A 29 -1.68 2.32 0.96
C LEU A 29 -3.12 2.30 0.44
N GLU A 30 -3.33 2.84 -0.77
CA GLU A 30 -4.62 2.80 -1.44
C GLU A 30 -4.93 1.37 -1.92
N VAL A 31 -6.10 0.85 -1.56
CA VAL A 31 -6.61 -0.41 -2.09
C VAL A 31 -7.53 -0.09 -3.27
N PRO A 32 -7.11 -0.37 -4.53
CA PRO A 32 -7.92 -0.05 -5.70
C PRO A 32 -9.22 -0.88 -5.70
N LYS A 33 -10.31 -0.25 -6.13
CA LYS A 33 -11.58 -0.96 -6.37
C LYS A 33 -11.46 -1.72 -7.68
N THR A 34 -11.62 -3.04 -7.62
CA THR A 34 -11.57 -3.88 -8.81
C THR A 34 -12.99 -4.12 -9.34
N ARG A 35 -13.14 -4.18 -10.67
CA ARG A 35 -14.44 -4.44 -11.31
C ARG A 35 -14.84 -5.92 -11.25
N TYR A 36 -13.88 -6.81 -11.08
CA TYR A 36 -14.08 -8.25 -11.11
C TYR A 36 -13.54 -8.89 -9.84
N LYS A 37 -14.43 -9.55 -9.08
CA LYS A 37 -14.14 -10.21 -7.78
C LYS A 37 -13.11 -11.35 -7.84
N SER A 38 -12.64 -11.71 -9.04
CA SER A 38 -11.74 -12.83 -9.27
C SER A 38 -10.30 -12.36 -9.49
N ARG A 39 -9.93 -12.06 -10.73
CA ARG A 39 -8.54 -11.75 -11.11
C ARG A 39 -8.08 -10.40 -10.59
N GLY A 40 -8.97 -9.41 -10.54
CA GLY A 40 -8.65 -8.08 -10.05
C GLY A 40 -8.25 -8.12 -8.57
N ASP A 41 -9.10 -8.73 -7.74
CA ASP A 41 -8.89 -8.77 -6.28
C ASP A 41 -7.66 -9.57 -5.85
N ARG A 42 -7.18 -10.49 -6.70
CA ARG A 42 -5.96 -11.29 -6.47
C ARG A 42 -4.69 -10.66 -7.04
N SER A 43 -4.79 -9.52 -7.71
CA SER A 43 -3.63 -8.84 -8.29
C SER A 43 -2.71 -8.29 -7.19
N PHE A 44 -1.42 -8.17 -7.48
CA PHE A 44 -0.45 -7.56 -6.55
C PHE A 44 -0.89 -6.16 -6.11
N GLN A 45 -1.38 -5.36 -7.07
CA GLN A 45 -1.89 -4.00 -6.84
C GLN A 45 -3.03 -3.94 -5.82
N THR A 46 -3.77 -5.04 -5.61
CA THR A 46 -4.88 -5.10 -4.65
C THR A 46 -4.49 -5.82 -3.36
N VAL A 47 -3.78 -6.95 -3.45
CA VAL A 47 -3.45 -7.78 -2.29
C VAL A 47 -2.36 -7.14 -1.43
N ALA A 48 -1.33 -6.55 -2.03
CA ALA A 48 -0.22 -5.99 -1.27
C ALA A 48 -0.66 -4.79 -0.39
N PRO A 49 -1.42 -3.80 -0.89
CA PRO A 49 -1.95 -2.74 -0.03
C PRO A 49 -2.85 -3.24 1.11
N ARG A 50 -3.65 -4.29 0.88
CA ARG A 50 -4.51 -4.88 1.93
C ARG A 50 -3.68 -5.46 3.07
N LEU A 51 -2.75 -6.36 2.73
CA LEU A 51 -1.88 -7.00 3.72
C LEU A 51 -1.05 -5.97 4.49
N TRP A 52 -0.52 -4.96 3.80
CA TRP A 52 0.21 -3.87 4.44
C TRP A 52 -0.67 -3.09 5.43
N ASN A 53 -1.90 -2.75 5.05
CA ASN A 53 -2.83 -1.99 5.90
C ASN A 53 -3.33 -2.81 7.11
N ASP A 54 -3.35 -4.14 7.03
CA ASP A 54 -3.71 -5.03 8.14
C ASP A 54 -2.62 -5.11 9.23
N LEU A 55 -1.40 -4.64 8.95
CA LEU A 55 -0.33 -4.62 9.95
C LEU A 55 -0.63 -3.65 11.11
N PRO A 56 0.00 -3.83 12.27
CA PRO A 56 0.04 -2.79 13.30
C PRO A 56 0.82 -1.56 12.81
N LEU A 57 0.42 -0.37 13.28
CA LEU A 57 1.12 0.88 12.97
C LEU A 57 2.61 0.82 13.32
N SER A 58 2.96 0.22 14.46
CA SER A 58 4.35 0.08 14.92
C SER A 58 5.24 -0.60 13.88
N LEU A 59 4.74 -1.61 13.16
CA LEU A 59 5.49 -2.31 12.11
C LEU A 59 5.55 -1.54 10.80
N ARG A 60 4.55 -0.72 10.48
CA ARG A 60 4.57 0.15 9.29
C ARG A 60 5.38 1.43 9.47
N SER A 61 5.64 1.80 10.71
CA SER A 61 6.40 2.99 11.09
C SER A 61 7.79 2.64 11.60
N THR A 62 8.26 1.40 11.40
CA THR A 62 9.66 1.07 11.67
C THR A 62 10.55 1.81 10.69
N GLU A 63 11.28 2.78 11.20
CA GLU A 63 12.43 3.32 10.50
C GLU A 63 13.54 2.28 10.55
N SER A 64 14.18 2.00 9.42
CA SER A 64 15.24 0.98 9.29
C SER A 64 16.56 1.40 9.97
N GLY A 65 16.51 2.16 11.05
CA GLY A 65 17.63 2.94 11.58
C GLY A 65 17.76 2.94 13.10
N HIS A 66 17.62 1.78 13.76
CA HIS A 66 18.14 1.62 15.11
C HIS A 66 18.96 0.34 15.21
N PHE A 67 20.24 0.45 14.82
CA PHE A 67 21.34 -0.43 15.22
C PHE A 67 22.51 0.46 15.64
#